data_AF-A0A3D5KR23-F1
#
_entry.id   AF-A0A3D5KR23-F1
#
_cell.length_a   1.000
_cell.length_b   1.000
_cell.length_c   1.000
_cell.angle_alpha   90.00
_cell.angle_beta   90.00
_cell.angle_gamma   90.00
#
_symmetry.space_group_name_H-M   'P 1'
#
loop_
_entity.id
_entity.type
_entity.pdbx_description
1 polymer ?
#
loop_
_entity_poly.entity_id
_entity_poly.type
_entity_poly.pdbx_seq_one_letter_code
_entity_poly.pdbx_strand_id
1 'polypeptide(L)'
;QGNFGSVDGDPPAAMRYTEARLRRIAEELLSDINKNTVDFQPTYDDQNSEPTVLPAKVPNLLINGSSGIAVGMATNMPPHNLSEVVDGIIAYIDNREITIPELMKFVQGPDFPTGGIIYGYSGIQEAFLTGRGRIVIRAKAEIVTNANGREQIIATEIPYQVNKAQMIERTAVLINEKKIEGISDMRDESDREGFRVVYDLKKDAIPNIVLNNLFKYTQLQSSFGVNNVALVKGRPLTLNLKDLIIHFVDHRHEVVVRRTKFELDEAEKRA
;
A
#
# COMPACT_ATOMS: atom_id res chain seq x y z
N GLN A 1 -19.67 -8.16 -4.79
CA GLN A 1 -20.04 -9.59 -4.92
C GLN A 1 -19.73 -10.02 -6.34
N GLY A 2 -19.23 -11.25 -6.53
CA GLY A 2 -18.70 -11.74 -7.81
C GLY A 2 -17.17 -11.90 -7.81
N ASN A 3 -16.60 -12.32 -8.93
CA ASN A 3 -15.14 -12.43 -9.10
C ASN A 3 -14.52 -11.05 -9.39
N PHE A 4 -13.68 -10.56 -8.47
CA PHE A 4 -12.96 -9.28 -8.58
C PHE A 4 -11.46 -9.45 -8.90
N GLY A 5 -11.09 -10.61 -9.42
CA GLY A 5 -9.71 -11.01 -9.69
C GLY A 5 -9.04 -11.65 -8.48
N SER A 6 -7.79 -12.05 -8.66
CA SER A 6 -7.00 -12.77 -7.66
C SER A 6 -5.55 -12.29 -7.63
N VAL A 7 -4.81 -12.69 -6.59
CA VAL A 7 -3.35 -12.46 -6.48
C VAL A 7 -2.57 -13.23 -7.55
N ASP A 8 -3.19 -14.25 -8.16
CA ASP A 8 -2.67 -14.98 -9.32
C ASP A 8 -2.72 -14.19 -10.63
N GLY A 9 -3.41 -13.04 -10.62
CA GLY A 9 -3.59 -12.21 -11.80
C GLY A 9 -4.72 -12.67 -12.69
N ASP A 10 -5.63 -13.51 -12.18
CA ASP A 10 -6.87 -13.84 -12.89
C ASP A 10 -7.68 -12.56 -13.08
N PRO A 11 -8.20 -12.31 -14.29
CA PRO A 11 -9.00 -11.12 -14.53
C PRO A 11 -10.32 -11.17 -13.74
N PRO A 12 -10.84 -10.01 -13.32
CA PRO A 12 -12.17 -9.93 -12.74
C PRO A 12 -13.22 -10.36 -13.76
N ALA A 13 -14.39 -10.80 -13.28
CA ALA A 13 -15.53 -11.04 -14.15
C ALA A 13 -15.99 -9.73 -14.82
N ALA A 14 -16.61 -9.85 -16.00
CA ALA A 14 -17.16 -8.70 -16.70
C ALA A 14 -18.20 -7.97 -15.83
N MET A 15 -18.30 -6.63 -16.00
CA MET A 15 -19.13 -5.76 -15.15
C MET A 15 -20.59 -6.22 -14.98
N ARG A 16 -21.16 -6.91 -15.98
CA ARG A 16 -22.51 -7.47 -15.95
C ARG A 16 -22.72 -8.60 -14.93
N TYR A 17 -21.65 -9.12 -14.33
CA TYR A 17 -21.67 -10.23 -13.36
C TYR A 17 -21.24 -9.82 -11.95
N THR A 18 -20.90 -8.55 -11.75
CA THR A 18 -20.33 -8.05 -10.50
C THR A 18 -21.20 -6.96 -9.90
N GLU A 19 -21.37 -7.00 -8.58
CA GLU A 19 -22.04 -5.95 -7.82
C GLU A 19 -21.07 -5.28 -6.87
N ALA A 20 -21.15 -3.96 -6.72
CA ALA A 20 -20.29 -3.18 -5.85
C ALA A 20 -21.10 -2.19 -5.01
N ARG A 21 -20.58 -1.92 -3.81
CA ARG A 21 -21.05 -0.84 -2.93
C ARG A 21 -19.86 -0.25 -2.19
N LEU A 22 -20.01 0.96 -1.69
CA LEU A 22 -18.99 1.57 -0.84
C LEU A 22 -18.78 0.74 0.43
N ARG A 23 -17.52 0.62 0.85
CA ARG A 23 -17.19 0.15 2.19
C ARG A 23 -17.45 1.29 3.18
N ARG A 24 -17.76 0.96 4.43
CA ARG A 24 -17.98 1.94 5.51
C ARG A 24 -16.86 2.99 5.61
N ILE A 25 -15.59 2.59 5.46
CA ILE A 25 -14.46 3.54 5.49
C ILE A 25 -14.47 4.54 4.32
N ALA A 26 -15.03 4.18 3.17
CA ALA A 26 -15.16 5.08 2.03
C ALA A 26 -16.24 6.14 2.26
N GLU A 27 -17.23 5.88 3.12
CA GLU A 27 -18.23 6.89 3.51
C GLU A 27 -17.58 8.05 4.28
N GLU A 28 -16.51 7.79 5.04
CA GLU A 28 -15.73 8.83 5.73
C GLU A 28 -15.02 9.78 4.76
N LEU A 29 -14.76 9.35 3.51
CA LEU A 29 -14.24 10.24 2.48
C LEU A 29 -15.28 11.23 1.98
N LEU A 30 -16.56 10.83 1.98
CA LEU A 30 -17.69 11.62 1.48
C LEU A 30 -18.43 12.38 2.59
N SER A 31 -18.11 12.10 3.85
CA SER A 31 -18.82 12.67 4.99
C SER A 31 -18.77 14.21 4.97
N ASP A 32 -19.92 14.83 5.21
CA ASP A 32 -20.14 16.29 5.19
C ASP A 32 -20.08 16.95 3.79
N ILE A 33 -19.99 16.20 2.68
CA ILE A 33 -19.88 16.77 1.32
C ILE A 33 -21.04 17.72 0.95
N ASN A 34 -22.24 17.49 1.48
CA ASN A 34 -23.44 18.31 1.24
C ASN A 34 -23.51 19.59 2.09
N LYS A 35 -22.48 19.90 2.89
CA LYS A 35 -22.45 21.05 3.81
C LYS A 35 -21.49 22.16 3.33
N ASN A 36 -21.39 22.34 2.02
CA ASN A 36 -20.50 23.32 1.40
C ASN A 36 -19.03 23.21 1.86
N THR A 37 -18.56 21.98 2.11
CA THR A 37 -17.22 21.74 2.68
C THR A 37 -16.10 21.71 1.67
N VAL A 38 -16.42 21.56 0.38
CA VAL A 38 -15.46 21.45 -0.73
C VAL A 38 -16.01 22.19 -1.93
N ASP A 39 -15.12 22.58 -2.84
CA ASP A 39 -15.51 23.27 -4.07
C ASP A 39 -16.03 22.27 -5.11
N PHE A 40 -17.08 22.67 -5.82
CA PHE A 40 -17.68 21.93 -6.93
C PHE A 40 -17.42 22.64 -8.26
N GLN A 41 -17.29 21.87 -9.32
CA GLN A 41 -17.17 22.34 -10.70
C GLN A 41 -18.23 21.67 -11.59
N PRO A 42 -18.61 22.26 -12.73
CA PRO A 42 -19.46 21.59 -13.71
C PRO A 42 -18.82 20.30 -14.23
N THR A 43 -19.65 19.31 -14.55
CA THR A 43 -19.23 18.12 -15.30
C THR A 43 -18.87 18.49 -16.74
N TYR A 44 -18.21 17.58 -17.47
CA TYR A 44 -17.74 17.82 -18.85
C TYR A 44 -18.83 18.23 -19.85
N ASP A 45 -20.10 17.91 -19.55
CA ASP A 45 -21.29 18.20 -20.35
C ASP A 45 -22.12 19.37 -19.78
N ASP A 46 -21.63 20.04 -18.73
CA ASP A 46 -22.29 21.12 -17.98
C ASP A 46 -23.69 20.76 -17.42
N GLN A 47 -24.07 19.47 -17.37
CA GLN A 47 -25.39 19.07 -16.89
C GLN A 47 -25.45 18.88 -15.37
N ASN A 48 -24.33 18.52 -14.75
CA ASN A 48 -24.23 18.26 -13.32
C ASN A 48 -23.03 19.01 -12.74
N SER A 49 -22.85 18.90 -11.43
CA SER A 49 -21.64 19.35 -10.75
C SER A 49 -20.95 18.20 -10.04
N GLU A 50 -19.63 18.27 -9.95
CA GLU A 50 -18.78 17.28 -9.30
C GLU A 50 -17.80 17.97 -8.32
N PRO A 51 -17.44 17.31 -7.21
CA PRO A 51 -16.47 17.87 -6.28
C PRO A 51 -15.06 17.84 -6.88
N THR A 52 -14.31 18.93 -6.70
CA THR A 52 -12.89 19.01 -7.12
C THR A 52 -11.96 18.22 -6.19
N VAL A 53 -12.39 18.04 -4.93
CA VAL A 53 -11.73 17.23 -3.89
C VAL A 53 -12.78 16.69 -2.93
N LEU A 54 -12.50 15.58 -2.26
CA LEU A 54 -13.41 15.03 -1.24
C LEU A 54 -13.12 15.62 0.15
N PRO A 55 -14.12 15.70 1.05
CA PRO A 55 -13.90 16.10 2.44
C PRO A 55 -12.81 15.28 3.15
N ALA A 56 -12.69 14.00 2.84
CA ALA A 56 -11.59 13.12 3.22
C ALA A 56 -11.29 13.11 4.72
N LYS A 57 -12.22 12.68 5.58
CA LYS A 57 -11.95 12.55 7.04
C LYS A 57 -10.81 11.58 7.36
N VAL A 58 -10.54 10.64 6.46
CA VAL A 58 -9.47 9.65 6.56
C VAL A 58 -8.30 10.07 5.66
N PRO A 59 -7.04 9.95 6.11
CA PRO A 59 -5.83 10.31 5.33
C PRO A 59 -5.52 9.30 4.22
N ASN A 60 -6.41 9.21 3.23
CA ASN A 60 -6.42 8.16 2.21
C ASN A 60 -5.12 8.01 1.43
N LEU A 61 -4.47 9.12 1.05
CA LEU A 61 -3.22 9.10 0.29
C LEU A 61 -2.08 8.41 1.05
N LEU A 62 -2.03 8.58 2.38
CA LEU A 62 -1.01 7.96 3.23
C LEU A 62 -1.32 6.48 3.46
N ILE A 63 -2.58 6.13 3.75
CA ILE A 63 -2.94 4.76 4.14
C ILE A 63 -3.04 3.80 2.94
N ASN A 64 -3.54 4.25 1.79
CA ASN A 64 -3.72 3.41 0.60
C ASN A 64 -2.57 3.56 -0.39
N GLY A 65 -1.75 4.60 -0.25
CA GLY A 65 -0.75 4.95 -1.24
C GLY A 65 -1.37 5.40 -2.56
N SER A 66 -0.54 5.44 -3.60
CA SER A 66 -0.93 5.80 -4.96
C SER A 66 0.19 5.40 -5.92
N SER A 67 -0.17 4.95 -7.12
CA SER A 67 0.80 4.67 -8.17
C SER A 67 0.28 5.22 -9.49
N GLY A 68 1.14 5.86 -10.27
CA GLY A 68 0.73 6.42 -11.55
C GLY A 68 1.90 6.93 -12.38
N ILE A 69 1.74 6.90 -13.70
CA ILE A 69 2.71 7.42 -14.67
C ILE A 69 2.00 8.51 -15.46
N ALA A 70 2.59 9.69 -15.48
CA ALA A 70 2.14 10.84 -16.24
C ALA A 70 3.26 11.31 -17.19
N VAL A 71 3.03 12.41 -17.92
CA VAL A 71 4.03 12.94 -18.85
C VAL A 71 5.16 13.62 -18.06
N GLY A 72 6.36 13.05 -18.10
CA GLY A 72 7.55 13.58 -17.43
C GLY A 72 7.60 13.39 -15.92
N MET A 73 6.65 12.65 -15.33
CA MET A 73 6.60 12.38 -13.89
C MET A 73 5.95 11.02 -13.61
N ALA A 74 6.27 10.44 -12.46
CA ALA A 74 5.60 9.26 -11.93
C ALA A 74 5.40 9.44 -10.42
N THR A 75 4.44 8.72 -9.87
CA THR A 75 4.24 8.59 -8.42
C THR A 75 4.18 7.12 -8.07
N ASN A 76 4.76 6.76 -6.92
CA ASN A 76 4.69 5.43 -6.37
C ASN A 76 4.83 5.52 -4.83
N MET A 77 3.69 5.60 -4.16
CA MET A 77 3.55 5.82 -2.73
C MET A 77 3.09 4.52 -2.08
N PRO A 78 3.80 4.01 -1.08
CA PRO A 78 3.42 2.77 -0.42
C PRO A 78 2.24 3.00 0.55
N PRO A 79 1.44 1.96 0.83
CA PRO A 79 0.41 2.00 1.86
C PRO A 79 1.02 2.01 3.27
N HIS A 80 0.26 2.53 4.25
CA HIS A 80 0.68 2.63 5.65
C HIS A 80 -0.47 2.22 6.58
N ASN A 81 -0.12 1.86 7.80
CA ASN A 81 -1.10 1.50 8.82
C ASN A 81 -1.95 2.73 9.19
N LEU A 82 -3.28 2.55 9.22
CA LEU A 82 -4.21 3.64 9.55
C LEU A 82 -3.94 4.25 10.93
N SER A 83 -3.70 3.41 11.94
CA SER A 83 -3.51 3.86 13.32
C SER A 83 -2.23 4.67 13.44
N GLU A 84 -1.12 4.16 12.90
CA GLU A 84 0.17 4.86 12.90
C GLU A 84 0.10 6.23 12.20
N VAL A 85 -0.55 6.28 11.05
CA VAL A 85 -0.74 7.53 10.30
C VAL A 85 -1.57 8.53 11.11
N VAL A 86 -2.66 8.08 11.74
CA VAL A 86 -3.51 8.94 12.58
C VAL A 86 -2.74 9.45 13.80
N ASP A 87 -1.96 8.59 14.47
CA ASP A 87 -1.11 8.98 15.60
C ASP A 87 -0.07 10.03 15.18
N GLY A 88 0.57 9.85 14.02
CA GLY A 88 1.49 10.84 13.45
C GLY A 88 0.83 12.17 13.10
N ILE A 89 -0.41 12.15 12.60
CA ILE A 89 -1.21 13.35 12.35
C ILE A 89 -1.54 14.08 13.65
N ILE A 90 -1.97 13.36 14.68
CA ILE A 90 -2.27 13.93 16.01
C ILE A 90 -1.01 14.57 16.60
N ALA A 91 0.13 13.86 16.55
CA ALA A 91 1.42 14.38 17.03
C ALA A 91 1.82 15.69 16.32
N TYR A 92 1.57 15.81 15.00
CA TYR A 92 1.78 17.04 14.27
C TYR A 92 0.78 18.16 14.64
N ILE A 93 -0.49 17.82 14.90
CA ILE A 93 -1.47 18.80 15.36
C ILE A 93 -1.06 19.41 16.71
N ASP A 94 -0.58 18.56 17.64
CA ASP A 94 -0.13 18.95 18.98
C ASP A 94 1.19 19.73 18.94
N ASN A 95 2.10 19.38 18.03
CA ASN A 95 3.36 20.07 17.82
C ASN A 95 3.65 20.30 16.34
N ARG A 96 3.36 21.51 15.85
CA ARG A 96 3.58 21.89 14.43
C ARG A 96 5.06 21.90 14.02
N GLU A 97 5.97 22.01 15.00
CA GLU A 97 7.42 21.99 14.79
C GLU A 97 8.02 20.57 14.85
N ILE A 98 7.19 19.53 15.07
CA ILE A 98 7.67 18.13 15.12
C ILE A 98 8.51 17.80 13.88
N THR A 99 9.65 17.17 14.12
CA THR A 99 10.60 16.80 13.08
C THR A 99 10.21 15.47 12.43
N ILE A 100 10.71 15.19 11.23
CA ILE A 100 10.48 13.90 10.57
C ILE A 100 10.99 12.71 11.42
N PRO A 101 12.20 12.75 12.02
CA PRO A 101 12.64 11.70 12.95
C PRO A 101 11.74 11.48 14.16
N GLU A 102 11.04 12.50 14.63
CA GLU A 102 10.05 12.36 15.70
C GLU A 102 8.73 11.77 15.18
N LEU A 103 8.27 12.20 14.00
CA LEU A 103 7.11 11.61 13.33
C LEU A 103 7.29 10.11 13.06
N MET A 104 8.53 9.69 12.76
CA MET A 104 8.89 8.29 12.52
C MET A 104 8.72 7.38 13.75
N LYS A 105 8.58 7.95 14.95
CA LYS A 105 8.22 7.19 16.15
C LYS A 105 6.75 6.75 16.14
N PHE A 106 5.92 7.45 15.38
CA PHE A 106 4.50 7.17 15.20
C PHE A 106 4.25 6.41 13.89
N VAL A 107 4.77 6.92 12.77
CA VAL A 107 4.70 6.27 11.45
C VAL A 107 6.00 5.52 11.20
N GLN A 108 6.02 4.23 11.51
CA GLN A 108 7.27 3.47 11.56
C GLN A 108 7.79 3.12 10.17
N GLY A 109 6.88 2.89 9.23
CA GLY A 109 7.17 2.53 7.85
C GLY A 109 5.90 2.12 7.10
N PRO A 110 6.04 1.69 5.85
CA PRO A 110 4.93 1.11 5.10
C PRO A 110 4.35 -0.16 5.73
N ASP A 111 3.03 -0.33 5.57
CA ASP A 111 2.29 -1.51 5.98
C ASP A 111 1.62 -2.11 4.72
N PHE A 112 2.32 -3.05 4.09
CA PHE A 112 1.87 -3.63 2.82
C PHE A 112 0.73 -4.63 3.06
N PRO A 113 -0.36 -4.59 2.27
CA PRO A 113 -1.50 -5.49 2.46
C PRO A 113 -1.18 -6.96 2.17
N THR A 114 -0.06 -7.24 1.48
CA THR A 114 0.43 -8.60 1.22
C THR A 114 1.37 -9.12 2.32
N GLY A 115 1.63 -8.31 3.35
CA GLY A 115 2.63 -8.59 4.38
C GLY A 115 4.05 -8.52 3.83
N GLY A 116 4.87 -9.48 4.26
CA GLY A 116 6.29 -9.55 3.99
C GLY A 116 7.13 -8.87 5.07
N ILE A 117 8.44 -8.94 4.88
CA ILE A 117 9.43 -8.40 5.81
C ILE A 117 10.19 -7.30 5.10
N ILE A 118 10.08 -6.07 5.60
CA ILE A 118 10.94 -4.98 5.13
C ILE A 118 12.37 -5.25 5.61
N TYR A 119 13.29 -5.35 4.65
CA TYR A 119 14.69 -5.64 4.91
C TYR A 119 15.52 -4.35 4.88
N GLY A 120 15.85 -3.87 6.07
CA GLY A 120 16.64 -2.65 6.28
C GLY A 120 15.78 -1.40 6.39
N TYR A 121 16.21 -0.48 7.26
CA TYR A 121 15.42 0.71 7.61
C TYR A 121 15.80 1.96 6.79
N SER A 122 17.01 2.02 6.23
CA SER A 122 17.53 3.21 5.54
C SER A 122 16.63 3.70 4.40
N GLY A 123 16.05 2.79 3.63
CA GLY A 123 15.14 3.13 2.53
C GLY A 123 13.84 3.79 3.00
N ILE A 124 13.35 3.42 4.20
CA ILE A 124 12.19 4.07 4.84
C ILE A 124 12.58 5.49 5.28
N GLN A 125 13.74 5.64 5.93
CA GLN A 125 14.19 6.96 6.39
C GLN A 125 14.37 7.92 5.22
N GLU A 126 15.00 7.48 4.14
CA GLU A 126 15.20 8.28 2.93
C GLU A 126 13.85 8.70 2.32
N ALA A 127 12.91 7.76 2.21
CA ALA A 127 11.56 8.00 1.71
C ALA A 127 10.81 9.03 2.54
N PHE A 128 10.89 8.94 3.86
CA PHE A 128 10.23 9.87 4.76
C PHE A 128 10.87 11.24 4.79
N LEU A 129 12.19 11.34 4.65
CA LEU A 129 12.93 12.62 4.65
C LEU A 129 12.81 13.37 3.32
N THR A 130 12.77 12.66 2.20
CA THR A 130 12.93 13.27 0.86
C THR A 130 11.73 13.06 -0.07
N GLY A 131 10.81 12.16 0.29
CA GLY A 131 9.76 11.68 -0.61
C GLY A 131 10.26 10.65 -1.62
N ARG A 132 11.52 10.24 -1.59
CA ARG A 132 12.11 9.21 -2.47
C ARG A 132 12.91 8.20 -1.67
N GLY A 133 12.85 6.94 -2.05
CA GLY A 133 13.62 5.90 -1.38
C GLY A 133 13.43 4.54 -2.01
N ARG A 134 14.22 3.57 -1.57
CA ARG A 134 14.11 2.18 -2.05
C ARG A 134 13.97 1.23 -0.87
N ILE A 135 12.81 0.59 -0.78
CA ILE A 135 12.47 -0.33 0.31
C ILE A 135 12.60 -1.75 -0.23
N VAL A 136 13.45 -2.56 0.39
CA VAL A 136 13.58 -3.98 0.04
C VAL A 136 12.57 -4.77 0.86
N ILE A 137 11.82 -5.65 0.21
CA ILE A 137 10.77 -6.46 0.84
C ILE A 137 11.08 -7.92 0.55
N ARG A 138 11.08 -8.75 1.59
CA ARG A 138 11.20 -10.21 1.51
C ARG A 138 9.86 -10.87 1.78
N ALA A 139 9.63 -12.00 1.14
CA ALA A 139 8.63 -12.96 1.53
C ALA A 139 8.91 -13.43 2.96
N LYS A 140 7.84 -13.65 3.72
CA LYS A 140 7.94 -14.33 5.00
C LYS A 140 8.08 -15.82 4.71
N ALA A 141 9.27 -16.36 5.01
CA ALA A 141 9.59 -17.74 4.74
C ALA A 141 10.24 -18.39 5.96
N GLU A 142 9.86 -19.64 6.22
CA GLU A 142 10.38 -20.46 7.32
C GLU A 142 10.94 -21.77 6.79
N ILE A 143 11.96 -22.28 7.49
CA ILE A 143 12.52 -23.61 7.23
C ILE A 143 11.88 -24.57 8.23
N VAL A 144 11.24 -25.62 7.73
CA VAL A 144 10.60 -26.64 8.55
C VAL A 144 11.11 -28.02 8.19
N THR A 145 11.02 -28.97 9.12
CA THR A 145 11.26 -30.38 8.85
C THR A 145 9.91 -31.09 8.77
N ASN A 146 9.64 -31.76 7.65
CA ASN A 146 8.40 -32.51 7.48
C ASN A 146 8.42 -33.84 8.24
N ALA A 147 7.27 -34.52 8.29
CA ALA A 147 7.11 -35.81 8.98
C ALA A 147 8.06 -36.92 8.47
N ASN A 148 8.55 -36.79 7.22
CA ASN A 148 9.49 -37.72 6.60
C ASN A 148 10.96 -37.36 6.88
N GLY A 149 11.22 -36.39 7.76
CA GLY A 149 12.57 -35.92 8.11
C GLY A 149 13.26 -35.10 7.01
N ARG A 150 12.53 -34.65 5.98
CA ARG A 150 13.08 -33.77 4.94
C ARG A 150 12.83 -32.31 5.29
N GLU A 151 13.83 -31.48 5.03
CA GLU A 151 13.71 -30.03 5.18
C GLU A 151 12.92 -29.42 4.02
N GLN A 152 12.13 -28.41 4.34
CA GLN A 152 11.30 -27.65 3.41
C GLN A 152 11.44 -26.17 3.71
N ILE A 153 11.33 -25.34 2.67
CA ILE A 153 11.13 -23.90 2.82
C ILE A 153 9.67 -23.62 2.51
N ILE A 154 9.00 -22.90 3.40
CA ILE A 154 7.61 -22.50 3.26
C ILE A 154 7.55 -20.98 3.21
N ALA A 155 7.05 -20.41 2.11
CA ALA A 155 6.72 -19.00 2.00
C ALA A 155 5.22 -18.78 2.28
N THR A 156 4.89 -17.89 3.21
CA THR A 156 3.51 -17.59 3.65
C THR A 156 3.03 -16.19 3.29
N GLU A 157 3.94 -15.29 2.93
CA GLU A 157 3.63 -13.92 2.48
C GLU A 157 4.60 -13.56 1.34
N ILE A 158 4.18 -12.68 0.43
CA ILE A 158 5.02 -12.23 -0.70
C ILE A 158 5.14 -10.71 -0.74
N PRO A 159 6.21 -10.19 -1.37
CA PRO A 159 6.35 -8.76 -1.56
C PRO A 159 5.17 -8.13 -2.32
N TYR A 160 4.89 -6.86 -2.02
CA TYR A 160 3.80 -6.11 -2.63
C TYR A 160 3.93 -6.02 -4.15
N GLN A 161 2.79 -6.08 -4.86
CA GLN A 161 2.69 -6.08 -6.34
C GLN A 161 3.39 -7.25 -7.05
N VAL A 162 3.79 -8.30 -6.34
CA VAL A 162 4.26 -9.55 -6.96
C VAL A 162 3.07 -10.41 -7.37
N ASN A 163 3.05 -10.86 -8.62
CA ASN A 163 2.10 -11.86 -9.09
C ASN A 163 2.59 -13.26 -8.68
N LYS A 164 1.76 -14.02 -7.94
CA LYS A 164 2.14 -15.34 -7.41
C LYS A 164 2.44 -16.32 -8.54
N ALA A 165 1.52 -16.49 -9.50
CA ALA A 165 1.67 -17.44 -10.60
C ALA A 165 2.96 -17.20 -11.41
N GLN A 166 3.25 -15.95 -11.77
CA GLN A 166 4.48 -15.58 -12.48
C GLN A 166 5.74 -15.80 -11.64
N MET A 167 5.68 -15.55 -10.33
CA MET A 167 6.79 -15.81 -9.42
C MET A 167 7.10 -17.31 -9.36
N ILE A 168 6.07 -18.16 -9.26
CA ILE A 168 6.19 -19.62 -9.25
C ILE A 168 6.75 -20.12 -10.58
N GLU A 169 6.18 -19.70 -11.72
CA GLU A 169 6.63 -20.09 -13.06
C GLU A 169 8.11 -19.75 -13.27
N ARG A 170 8.52 -18.51 -12.95
CA ARG A 170 9.93 -18.09 -13.06
C ARG A 170 10.84 -18.88 -12.12
N THR A 171 10.37 -19.21 -10.92
CA THR A 171 11.15 -20.01 -9.97
C THR A 171 11.37 -21.43 -10.51
N ALA A 172 10.36 -22.05 -11.12
CA ALA A 172 10.49 -23.35 -11.77
C ALA A 172 11.52 -23.35 -12.91
N VAL A 173 11.52 -22.29 -13.74
CA VAL A 173 12.53 -22.11 -14.80
C VAL A 173 13.94 -22.03 -14.21
N LEU A 174 14.13 -21.26 -13.14
CA LEU A 174 15.45 -21.10 -12.48
C LEU A 174 15.96 -22.40 -11.84
N ILE A 175 15.06 -23.25 -11.34
CA ILE A 175 15.38 -24.58 -10.83
C ILE A 175 15.82 -25.50 -11.98
N ASN A 176 15.06 -25.51 -13.09
CA ASN A 176 15.36 -26.33 -14.27
C ASN A 176 16.68 -25.93 -14.95
N GLU A 177 16.98 -24.63 -15.00
CA GLU A 177 18.25 -24.09 -15.51
C GLU A 177 19.44 -24.31 -14.55
N LYS A 178 19.21 -24.94 -13.38
CA LYS A 178 20.21 -25.14 -12.32
C LYS A 178 20.83 -23.83 -11.79
N LYS A 179 20.12 -22.71 -11.93
CA LYS A 179 20.51 -21.44 -11.27
C LYS A 179 20.19 -21.48 -9.78
N ILE A 180 19.13 -22.19 -9.40
CA ILE A 180 18.78 -22.49 -8.02
C ILE A 180 18.86 -24.00 -7.85
N GLU A 181 19.89 -24.46 -7.14
CA GLU A 181 20.08 -25.87 -6.81
C GLU A 181 19.55 -26.18 -5.39
N GLY A 182 19.42 -27.47 -5.07
CA GLY A 182 18.98 -27.93 -3.76
C GLY A 182 17.46 -28.05 -3.57
N ILE A 183 16.66 -27.68 -4.56
CA ILE A 183 15.21 -27.90 -4.58
C ILE A 183 14.90 -29.19 -5.34
N SER A 184 14.07 -30.04 -4.74
CA SER A 184 13.62 -31.32 -5.28
C SER A 184 12.22 -31.24 -5.90
N ASP A 185 11.33 -30.46 -5.29
CA ASP A 185 9.97 -30.21 -5.78
C ASP A 185 9.47 -28.84 -5.27
N MET A 186 8.50 -28.25 -5.98
CA MET A 186 7.87 -26.99 -5.60
C MET A 186 6.36 -27.10 -5.80
N ARG A 187 5.58 -26.74 -4.77
CA ARG A 187 4.12 -26.82 -4.78
C ARG A 187 3.48 -25.52 -4.35
N ASP A 188 2.41 -25.14 -5.04
CA ASP A 188 1.48 -24.12 -4.56
C ASP A 188 0.39 -24.80 -3.73
N GLU A 189 0.41 -24.56 -2.43
CA GLU A 189 -0.59 -25.02 -1.45
C GLU A 189 -1.49 -23.85 -0.99
N SER A 190 -1.51 -22.75 -1.75
CA SER A 190 -2.35 -21.59 -1.42
C SER A 190 -3.83 -21.92 -1.58
N ASP A 191 -4.65 -21.37 -0.69
CA ASP A 191 -6.10 -21.48 -0.74
C ASP A 191 -6.75 -20.08 -0.74
N ARG A 192 -8.06 -20.01 -0.44
CA ARG A 192 -8.78 -18.74 -0.34
C ARG A 192 -8.36 -17.90 0.87
N GLU A 193 -7.78 -18.51 1.90
CA GLU A 193 -7.48 -17.87 3.18
C GLU A 193 -6.00 -17.53 3.35
N GLY A 194 -5.09 -18.13 2.56
CA GLY A 194 -3.66 -17.89 2.71
C GLY A 194 -2.82 -18.19 1.48
N PHE A 195 -1.75 -17.40 1.35
CA PHE A 195 -0.64 -17.69 0.45
C PHE A 195 0.24 -18.78 1.07
N ARG A 196 0.56 -19.82 0.30
CA ARG A 196 1.46 -20.88 0.77
C ARG A 196 2.19 -21.55 -0.39
N VAL A 197 3.48 -21.27 -0.53
CA VAL A 197 4.34 -21.96 -1.51
C VAL A 197 5.40 -22.77 -0.78
N VAL A 198 5.47 -24.06 -1.11
CA VAL A 198 6.35 -25.03 -0.46
C VAL A 198 7.45 -25.46 -1.41
N TYR A 199 8.69 -25.39 -0.95
CA TYR A 199 9.89 -25.85 -1.65
C TYR A 199 10.48 -27.05 -0.89
N ASP A 200 10.38 -28.25 -1.45
CA ASP A 200 10.99 -29.44 -0.87
C ASP A 200 12.48 -29.47 -1.19
N LEU A 201 13.32 -29.61 -0.17
CA LEU A 201 14.76 -29.63 -0.36
C LEU A 201 15.29 -31.03 -0.65
N LYS A 202 16.40 -31.10 -1.41
CA LYS A 202 17.19 -32.32 -1.56
C LYS A 202 17.87 -32.66 -0.23
N LYS A 203 18.18 -33.94 -0.01
CA LYS A 203 18.77 -34.43 1.27
C LYS A 203 20.13 -33.79 1.60
N ASP A 204 20.87 -33.38 0.59
CA ASP A 204 22.21 -32.78 0.65
C ASP A 204 22.19 -31.25 0.57
N ALA A 205 21.01 -30.64 0.41
CA ALA A 205 20.88 -29.19 0.32
C ALA A 205 21.01 -28.54 1.70
N ILE A 206 21.67 -27.37 1.74
CA ILE A 206 21.73 -26.55 2.96
C ILE A 206 20.58 -25.53 2.88
N PRO A 207 19.55 -25.60 3.75
CA PRO A 207 18.33 -24.79 3.61
C PRO A 207 18.58 -23.29 3.55
N ASN A 208 19.47 -22.78 4.40
CA ASN A 208 19.80 -21.35 4.43
C ASN A 208 20.44 -20.87 3.12
N ILE A 209 21.21 -21.72 2.43
CA ILE A 209 21.80 -21.36 1.13
C ILE A 209 20.70 -21.32 0.06
N VAL A 210 19.81 -22.31 0.05
CA VAL A 210 18.69 -22.36 -0.89
C VAL A 210 17.75 -21.16 -0.68
N LEU A 211 17.41 -20.83 0.57
CA LEU A 211 16.58 -19.67 0.91
C LEU A 211 17.22 -18.35 0.45
N ASN A 212 18.52 -18.17 0.65
CA ASN A 212 19.23 -16.99 0.17
C ASN A 212 19.26 -16.92 -1.37
N ASN A 213 19.43 -18.05 -2.05
CA ASN A 213 19.35 -18.10 -3.52
C ASN A 213 17.93 -17.77 -4.00
N LEU A 214 16.90 -18.27 -3.33
CA LEU A 214 15.51 -17.93 -3.61
C LEU A 214 15.29 -16.41 -3.50
N PHE A 215 15.74 -15.76 -2.42
CA PHE A 215 15.68 -14.30 -2.30
C PHE A 215 16.50 -13.56 -3.36
N LYS A 216 17.65 -14.11 -3.77
CA LYS A 216 18.53 -13.44 -4.73
C LYS A 216 18.00 -13.48 -6.17
N TYR A 217 17.41 -14.61 -6.56
CA TYR A 217 17.09 -14.90 -7.96
C TYR A 217 15.59 -14.83 -8.29
N THR A 218 14.71 -14.88 -7.29
CA THR A 218 13.25 -14.88 -7.48
C THR A 218 12.60 -13.62 -6.92
N GLN A 219 11.30 -13.46 -7.18
CA GLN A 219 10.50 -12.37 -6.59
C GLN A 219 10.08 -12.63 -5.14
N LEU A 220 10.58 -13.68 -4.49
CA LEU A 220 10.51 -13.81 -3.02
C LEU A 220 11.28 -12.69 -2.30
N GLN A 221 12.14 -11.97 -3.00
CA GLN A 221 12.58 -10.65 -2.57
C GLN A 221 12.40 -9.67 -3.73
N SER A 222 11.83 -8.51 -3.44
CA SER A 222 11.71 -7.43 -4.42
C SER A 222 12.09 -6.10 -3.77
N SER A 223 12.03 -5.02 -4.54
CA SER A 223 12.16 -3.68 -3.98
C SER A 223 11.03 -2.79 -4.46
N PHE A 224 10.45 -2.03 -3.54
CA PHE A 224 9.50 -0.98 -3.81
C PHE A 224 10.24 0.36 -3.88
N GLY A 225 10.18 1.01 -5.04
CA GLY A 225 10.74 2.36 -5.23
C GLY A 225 9.72 3.41 -4.81
N VAL A 226 9.96 4.10 -3.70
CA VAL A 226 9.12 5.20 -3.23
C VAL A 226 9.40 6.45 -4.04
N ASN A 227 8.34 7.09 -4.52
CA ASN A 227 8.37 8.39 -5.16
C ASN A 227 7.06 9.13 -4.87
N ASN A 228 7.05 9.94 -3.82
CA ASN A 228 5.89 10.64 -3.30
C ASN A 228 5.61 11.92 -4.08
N VAL A 229 5.08 11.75 -5.29
CA VAL A 229 4.64 12.88 -6.11
C VAL A 229 3.13 13.02 -6.02
N ALA A 230 2.66 14.21 -5.63
CA ALA A 230 1.24 14.54 -5.57
C ALA A 230 0.97 15.94 -6.12
N LEU A 231 -0.27 16.21 -6.51
CA LEU A 231 -0.70 17.54 -6.93
C LEU A 231 -1.07 18.38 -5.70
N VAL A 232 -0.32 19.44 -5.48
CA VAL A 232 -0.63 20.46 -4.46
C VAL A 232 -1.07 21.72 -5.21
N LYS A 233 -2.34 22.09 -5.05
CA LYS A 233 -2.94 23.23 -5.77
C LYS A 233 -2.70 23.16 -7.29
N GLY A 234 -2.87 21.97 -7.86
CA GLY A 234 -2.68 21.71 -9.30
C GLY A 234 -1.23 21.58 -9.77
N ARG A 235 -0.23 21.70 -8.88
CA ARG A 235 1.19 21.57 -9.24
C ARG A 235 1.79 20.28 -8.71
N PRO A 236 2.53 19.50 -9.51
CA PRO A 236 3.19 18.29 -9.05
C PRO A 236 4.37 18.66 -8.14
N LEU A 237 4.35 18.15 -6.91
CA LEU A 237 5.42 18.32 -5.92
C LEU A 237 5.87 16.95 -5.41
N THR A 238 7.18 16.82 -5.15
CA THR A 238 7.72 15.70 -4.36
C THR A 238 7.59 16.06 -2.89
N LEU A 239 6.93 15.22 -2.11
CA LEU A 239 6.55 15.50 -0.72
C LEU A 239 7.19 14.49 0.23
N ASN A 240 7.80 15.00 1.31
CA ASN A 240 8.27 14.17 2.41
C ASN A 240 7.08 13.78 3.34
N LEU A 241 7.34 12.97 4.37
CA LEU A 241 6.28 12.52 5.30
C LEU A 241 5.56 13.69 5.98
N LYS A 242 6.33 14.70 6.45
CA LYS A 242 5.78 15.86 7.13
C LYS A 242 4.93 16.70 6.18
N ASP A 243 5.38 16.93 4.94
CA ASP A 243 4.63 17.69 3.94
C ASP A 243 3.27 17.05 3.63
N LEU A 244 3.23 15.71 3.51
CA LEU A 244 1.99 14.97 3.29
C LEU A 244 1.00 15.16 4.44
N ILE A 245 1.49 15.09 5.69
CA ILE A 245 0.68 15.31 6.90
C ILE A 245 0.19 16.77 6.97
N ILE A 246 1.07 17.74 6.70
CA ILE A 246 0.72 19.18 6.67
C ILE A 246 -0.46 19.40 5.72
N HIS A 247 -0.32 18.95 4.46
CA HIS A 247 -1.37 19.16 3.46
C HIS A 247 -2.69 18.48 3.81
N PHE A 248 -2.65 17.29 4.42
CA PHE A 248 -3.85 16.65 4.93
C PHE A 248 -4.51 17.49 6.04
N VAL A 249 -3.74 17.94 7.03
CA VAL A 249 -4.28 18.70 8.16
C VAL A 249 -4.82 20.06 7.74
N ASP A 250 -4.14 20.76 6.82
CA ASP A 250 -4.60 22.04 6.27
C ASP A 250 -5.96 21.88 5.56
N HIS A 251 -6.08 20.84 4.73
CA HIS A 251 -7.35 20.51 4.07
C HIS A 251 -8.46 20.21 5.09
N ARG A 252 -8.15 19.39 6.11
CA ARG A 252 -9.11 19.07 7.17
C ARG A 252 -9.53 20.30 7.96
N HIS A 253 -8.61 21.22 8.24
CA HIS A 253 -8.92 22.46 8.93
C HIS A 253 -9.92 23.30 8.13
N GLU A 254 -9.68 23.49 6.82
CA GLU A 254 -10.59 24.21 5.94
C GLU A 254 -11.99 23.57 5.89
N VAL A 255 -12.05 22.25 5.71
CA VAL A 255 -13.32 21.50 5.68
C VAL A 255 -14.11 21.69 6.98
N VAL A 256 -13.45 21.62 8.14
CA VAL A 256 -14.12 21.79 9.45
C VAL A 256 -14.62 23.22 9.62
N VAL A 257 -13.84 24.23 9.23
CA VAL A 257 -14.26 25.63 9.28
C VAL A 257 -15.48 25.87 8.38
N ARG A 258 -15.45 25.40 7.13
CA ARG A 258 -16.57 25.52 6.18
C ARG A 258 -17.84 24.84 6.70
N ARG A 259 -17.71 23.61 7.21
CA ARG A 259 -18.84 22.88 7.82
C ARG A 259 -19.45 23.65 8.98
N THR A 260 -18.61 24.19 9.87
CA THR A 260 -19.07 24.91 11.07
C THR A 260 -19.82 26.18 10.69
N LYS A 261 -19.34 26.92 9.68
CA LYS A 261 -20.05 28.08 9.13
C LYS A 261 -21.41 27.71 8.53
N PHE A 262 -21.45 26.63 7.73
CA PHE A 262 -22.71 26.14 7.17
C PHE A 262 -23.74 25.79 8.26
N GLU A 263 -23.31 25.10 9.32
CA GLU A 263 -24.18 24.73 10.44
C GLU A 263 -24.66 25.95 11.23
N LEU A 264 -23.81 26.99 11.39
CA LEU A 264 -24.19 28.26 11.99
C LEU A 264 -25.23 28.99 11.16
N ASP A 265 -24.99 29.16 9.85
CA ASP A 265 -25.91 29.85 8.94
C ASP A 265 -27.28 29.17 8.91
N GLU A 266 -27.33 27.84 8.93
CA GLU A 266 -28.59 27.09 8.99
C GLU A 266 -29.30 27.20 10.33
N ALA A 267 -28.56 27.32 11.44
CA ALA A 267 -29.14 27.56 12.76
C ALA A 267 -29.71 28.98 12.87
N GLU A 268 -29.00 29.99 12.38
CA GLU A 268 -29.43 31.39 12.38
C GLU A 268 -30.68 31.62 11.51
N LYS A 269 -30.81 30.94 10.36
CA LYS A 269 -32.02 31.00 9.53
C LYS A 269 -33.26 30.38 10.18
N ARG A 270 -33.07 29.47 11.15
CA ARG A 270 -34.15 28.76 11.85
C ARG A 270 -34.63 29.49 13.11
N ALA A 271 -33.80 30.35 13.69
CA ALA A 271 -34.10 31.16 14.87
C ALA A 271 -34.90 32.41 14.50
#